data_AF-A0A969V5H2-F1
#
_entry.id   AF-A0A969V5H2-F1
#
_cell.length_a   1.000
_cell.length_b   1.000
_cell.length_c   1.000
_cell.angle_alpha   90.00
_cell.angle_beta   90.00
_cell.angle_gamma   90.00
#
_symmetry.space_group_name_H-M   'P 1'
#
loop_
_entity.id
_entity.type
_entity.pdbx_description
1 polymer ?
#
loop_
_entity_poly.entity_id
_entity_poly.type
_entity_poly.pdbx_seq_one_letter_code
_entity_poly.pdbx_strand_id
1 'polypeptide(L)'
;MLLPPLAQITLKGGGFKSGRLTVIDSQKQKLIITRGKASMSIPIARIEKVQFFPDGNGKPEPWVIKGERRIWSNIPLGNLIIRDAEKGKAEVSLPSGVDSRLSKDRAAVYVIEELSFATDNKVTVGVIVAS
;
A
#
# COMPACT_ATOMS: atom_id res chain seq x y z
N MET A 1 2.31 7.60 -7.57
CA MET A 1 1.92 7.70 -6.14
C MET A 1 3.16 7.54 -5.29
N LEU A 2 3.13 8.08 -4.08
CA LEU A 2 4.18 7.90 -3.07
C LEU A 2 3.84 6.70 -2.18
N LEU A 3 4.83 5.82 -2.01
CA LEU A 3 4.83 4.67 -1.13
C LEU A 3 5.79 4.98 0.02
N PRO A 4 5.30 5.09 1.25
CA PRO A 4 6.16 5.33 2.40
C PRO A 4 7.22 4.23 2.59
N PRO A 5 8.38 4.58 3.17
CA PRO A 5 9.56 3.72 3.21
C PRO A 5 9.40 2.50 4.13
N LEU A 6 8.48 2.56 5.10
CA LEU A 6 8.23 1.49 6.05
C LEU A 6 6.76 1.09 6.02
N ALA A 7 6.51 -0.22 5.97
CA ALA A 7 5.20 -0.81 6.15
C ALA A 7 5.21 -1.72 7.39
N GLN A 8 4.10 -1.73 8.13
CA GLN A 8 3.78 -2.75 9.11
C GLN A 8 2.67 -3.63 8.53
N ILE A 9 2.90 -4.93 8.54
CA ILE A 9 1.97 -5.95 8.07
C ILE A 9 1.47 -6.71 9.29
N THR A 10 0.20 -6.48 9.63
CA THR A 10 -0.51 -7.28 10.63
C THR A 10 -0.96 -8.58 10.00
N LEU A 11 -0.62 -9.70 10.63
CA LEU A 11 -0.97 -11.03 10.17
C LEU A 11 -2.29 -11.49 10.81
N LYS A 12 -3.09 -12.23 10.04
CA LYS A 12 -4.28 -12.91 10.57
C LYS A 12 -3.84 -13.88 11.67
N GLY A 13 -4.56 -13.87 12.79
CA GLY A 13 -4.19 -14.63 13.98
C GLY A 13 -3.16 -13.93 14.88
N GLY A 14 -2.81 -12.68 14.57
CA GLY A 14 -1.99 -11.82 15.41
C GLY A 14 -0.51 -11.75 14.98
N GLY A 15 0.20 -10.83 15.65
CA GLY A 15 1.58 -10.50 15.32
C GLY A 15 1.71 -9.58 14.11
N PHE A 16 2.91 -9.04 13.94
CA PHE A 16 3.21 -8.14 12.83
C PHE A 16 4.61 -8.38 12.28
N LYS A 17 4.81 -8.00 11.01
CA LYS A 17 6.11 -7.88 10.35
C LYS A 17 6.28 -6.44 9.89
N SER A 18 7.53 -5.97 9.80
CA SER A 18 7.79 -4.63 9.30
C SER A 18 8.99 -4.58 8.38
N GLY A 19 8.91 -3.70 7.38
CA GLY A 19 9.94 -3.50 6.36
C GLY A 19 9.42 -2.65 5.22
N ARG A 20 10.29 -2.33 4.27
CA ARG A 20 9.93 -1.64 3.03
C ARG A 20 9.17 -2.61 2.13
N LEU A 21 7.99 -2.26 1.67
CA LEU A 21 7.28 -3.05 0.66
C LEU A 21 7.97 -2.88 -0.70
N THR A 22 8.52 -3.98 -1.23
CA THR A 22 9.30 -3.96 -2.48
C THR A 22 8.57 -4.62 -3.65
N VAL A 23 7.76 -5.65 -3.38
CA VAL A 23 7.02 -6.38 -4.42
C VAL A 23 5.64 -6.75 -3.94
N ILE A 24 4.66 -6.63 -4.83
CA ILE A 24 3.36 -7.29 -4.75
C ILE A 24 3.26 -8.22 -5.97
N ASP A 25 3.26 -9.52 -5.72
CA ASP A 25 3.20 -10.54 -6.75
C ASP A 25 1.77 -11.09 -6.81
N SER A 26 1.01 -10.59 -7.77
CA SER A 26 -0.39 -10.96 -7.98
C SER A 26 -0.56 -12.36 -8.55
N GLN A 27 0.46 -12.93 -9.20
CA GLN A 27 0.40 -14.30 -9.70
C GLN A 27 0.62 -15.31 -8.59
N LYS A 28 1.59 -15.03 -7.70
CA LYS A 28 1.93 -15.91 -6.56
C LYS A 28 1.22 -15.53 -5.26
N GLN A 29 0.30 -14.56 -5.30
CA GLN A 29 -0.51 -14.11 -4.17
C GLN A 29 0.30 -13.80 -2.90
N LYS A 30 1.38 -13.03 -3.06
CA LYS A 30 2.32 -12.73 -1.98
C LYS A 30 2.87 -11.31 -2.09
N LEU A 31 3.28 -10.75 -0.96
CA LEU A 31 4.09 -9.54 -0.92
C LEU A 31 5.51 -9.85 -0.45
N ILE A 32 6.45 -8.97 -0.78
CA ILE A 32 7.82 -9.03 -0.30
C ILE A 32 8.13 -7.73 0.41
N ILE A 33 8.61 -7.85 1.64
CA ILE A 33 9.21 -6.75 2.37
C ILE A 33 10.70 -6.93 2.53
N THR A 34 11.42 -5.82 2.62
CA THR A 34 12.86 -5.79 2.85
C THR A 34 13.20 -4.95 4.07
N ARG A 35 14.08 -5.45 4.94
CA ARG A 35 14.61 -4.72 6.10
C ARG A 35 16.12 -4.97 6.19
N GLY A 36 16.91 -3.92 5.96
CA GLY A 36 18.35 -4.07 5.77
C GLY A 36 18.64 -4.97 4.56
N LYS A 37 19.45 -6.02 4.75
CA LYS A 37 19.77 -7.00 3.70
C LYS A 37 18.79 -8.17 3.62
N ALA A 38 17.86 -8.28 4.55
CA ALA A 38 16.92 -9.39 4.61
C ALA A 38 15.64 -9.07 3.82
N SER A 39 15.17 -10.03 3.02
CA SER A 39 13.85 -9.99 2.38
C SER A 39 12.96 -11.09 2.93
N MET A 40 11.68 -10.78 3.11
CA MET A 40 10.68 -11.70 3.63
C MET A 40 9.48 -11.73 2.70
N SER A 41 9.07 -12.94 2.30
CA SER A 41 7.86 -13.13 1.52
C SER A 41 6.69 -13.50 2.43
N ILE A 42 5.58 -12.78 2.28
CA ILE A 42 4.38 -12.96 3.10
C ILE A 42 3.19 -13.27 2.16
N PRO A 43 2.55 -14.44 2.30
CA PRO A 43 1.34 -14.77 1.53
C PRO A 43 0.20 -13.79 1.86
N ILE A 44 -0.48 -13.28 0.84
CA ILE A 44 -1.60 -12.34 0.99
C ILE A 44 -2.73 -12.91 1.83
N ALA A 45 -3.00 -14.21 1.69
CA ALA A 45 -4.02 -14.91 2.48
C ALA A 45 -3.81 -14.79 4.00
N ARG A 46 -2.56 -14.59 4.45
CA ARG A 46 -2.18 -14.44 5.86
C ARG A 46 -2.19 -13.00 6.35
N ILE A 47 -2.43 -12.04 5.48
CA ILE A 47 -2.35 -10.62 5.81
C ILE A 47 -3.73 -10.12 6.19
N GLU A 48 -3.81 -9.48 7.33
CA GLU A 48 -5.01 -8.78 7.78
C GLU A 48 -5.01 -7.34 7.23
N LYS A 49 -3.88 -6.64 7.41
CA LYS A 49 -3.75 -5.23 7.05
C LYS A 49 -2.29 -4.84 6.84
N VAL A 50 -2.04 -3.91 5.93
CA VAL A 50 -0.75 -3.24 5.75
C VAL A 50 -0.93 -1.76 6.00
N GLN A 51 -0.15 -1.21 6.93
CA GLN A 51 -0.11 0.22 7.23
C GLN A 51 1.26 0.78 6.87
N PHE A 52 1.26 1.98 6.31
CA PHE A 52 2.48 2.66 5.86
C PHE A 52 2.83 3.83 6.77
N PHE A 53 4.14 4.01 7.01
CA PHE A 53 4.68 5.03 7.91
C PHE A 53 5.66 5.93 7.14
N PRO A 54 5.33 7.22 6.93
CA PRO A 54 6.18 8.18 6.20
C PRO A 54 7.53 8.43 6.87
N ASP A 55 7.56 8.45 8.20
CA ASP A 55 8.72 8.82 9.01
C ASP A 55 9.66 7.64 9.30
N GLY A 56 9.27 6.41 8.94
CA GLY A 56 10.06 5.21 9.20
C GLY A 56 10.19 4.85 10.69
N ASN A 57 9.47 5.53 11.59
CA ASN A 57 9.60 5.31 13.03
C ASN A 57 8.82 4.08 13.52
N GLY A 58 7.99 3.49 12.67
CA GLY A 58 7.28 2.22 12.93
C GLY A 58 6.32 2.28 14.12
N LYS A 59 6.01 3.49 14.61
CA LYS A 59 5.01 3.70 15.64
C LYS A 59 3.70 4.11 14.99
N PRO A 60 2.57 3.49 15.36
CA PRO A 60 1.24 3.95 14.97
C PRO A 60 0.84 5.18 15.79
N GLU A 61 1.71 6.19 15.84
CA GLU A 61 1.29 7.52 16.28
C GLU A 61 0.41 8.11 15.18
N PRO A 62 -0.72 8.76 15.54
CA PRO A 62 -1.62 9.36 14.56
C PRO A 62 -0.92 10.54 13.89
N TRP A 63 -0.20 10.25 12.81
CA TRP A 63 0.40 11.27 11.97
C TRP A 63 -0.64 11.81 11.00
N VAL A 64 -0.75 13.14 10.98
CA VAL A 64 -1.65 13.87 10.09
C VAL A 64 -0.86 14.29 8.86
N ILE A 65 -0.82 13.46 7.82
CA ILE A 65 -0.53 13.99 6.48
C ILE A 65 -1.72 14.90 6.17
N LYS A 66 -1.46 16.22 6.05
CA LYS A 66 -2.50 17.17 5.67
C LYS A 66 -2.98 16.82 4.26
N GLY A 67 -4.26 16.52 4.13
CA GLY A 67 -4.82 16.08 2.88
C GLY A 67 -6.16 15.41 3.04
N GLU A 68 -6.82 15.16 1.92
CA GLU A 68 -8.09 14.45 1.88
C GLU A 68 -7.83 12.93 1.87
N ARG A 69 -8.41 12.20 2.83
CA ARG A 69 -8.34 10.73 2.84
C ARG A 69 -9.33 10.17 1.82
N ARG A 70 -8.86 9.25 0.98
CA ARG A 70 -9.67 8.55 -0.01
C ARG A 70 -9.44 7.05 0.05
N ILE A 71 -10.47 6.29 -0.34
CA ILE A 71 -10.44 4.83 -0.35
C ILE A 71 -10.82 4.36 -1.75
N TRP A 72 -9.94 3.58 -2.37
CA TRP A 72 -10.23 2.90 -3.64
C TRP A 72 -10.38 1.42 -3.37
N SER A 73 -11.59 0.90 -3.54
CA SER A 73 -11.93 -0.49 -3.24
C SER A 73 -12.04 -1.32 -4.52
N ASN A 74 -12.01 -2.65 -4.37
CA ASN A 74 -12.25 -3.59 -5.47
C ASN A 74 -11.23 -3.46 -6.63
N ILE A 75 -10.00 -3.02 -6.34
CA ILE A 75 -8.94 -2.92 -7.33
C ILE A 75 -8.33 -4.31 -7.55
N PRO A 76 -8.22 -4.82 -8.79
CA PRO A 76 -7.47 -6.05 -9.04
C PRO A 76 -6.04 -5.92 -8.52
N LEU A 77 -5.54 -6.93 -7.80
CA LEU A 77 -4.22 -6.84 -7.16
C LEU A 77 -3.09 -6.53 -8.16
N GLY A 78 -3.19 -7.07 -9.38
CA GLY A 78 -2.23 -6.79 -10.45
C GLY A 78 -2.19 -5.35 -10.94
N ASN A 79 -3.16 -4.52 -10.54
CA ASN A 79 -3.21 -3.11 -10.87
C ASN A 79 -2.40 -2.24 -9.90
N LEU A 80 -1.97 -2.76 -8.75
CA LEU A 80 -1.07 -2.07 -7.82
C LEU A 80 0.36 -2.58 -8.05
N ILE A 81 1.23 -1.73 -8.58
CA ILE A 81 2.60 -2.07 -8.96
C ILE A 81 3.58 -1.18 -8.20
N ILE A 82 4.56 -1.81 -7.54
CA ILE A 82 5.70 -1.09 -6.97
C ILE A 82 6.70 -0.85 -8.11
N ARG A 83 6.91 0.41 -8.50
CA ARG A 83 7.78 0.78 -9.63
C ARG A 83 9.23 0.97 -9.19
N ASP A 84 9.42 1.63 -8.06
CA ASP A 84 10.73 1.86 -7.47
C ASP A 84 10.56 1.99 -5.95
N ALA A 85 10.82 0.90 -5.23
CA ALA A 85 10.64 0.86 -3.78
C ALA A 85 11.64 1.77 -3.05
N GLU A 86 12.85 1.96 -3.59
CA GLU A 86 13.89 2.81 -3.01
C GLU A 86 13.49 4.29 -3.07
N LYS A 87 12.83 4.69 -4.16
CA LYS A 87 12.29 6.04 -4.34
C LYS A 87 10.84 6.20 -3.86
N GLY A 88 10.26 5.17 -3.23
CA GLY A 88 8.88 5.20 -2.77
C GLY A 88 7.87 5.43 -3.89
N LYS A 89 8.07 4.85 -5.08
CA LYS A 89 7.17 5.01 -6.23
C LYS A 89 6.30 3.77 -6.43
N ALA A 90 4.99 3.99 -6.38
CA ALA A 90 3.98 3.00 -6.73
C ALA A 90 2.99 3.57 -7.76
N GLU A 91 2.34 2.66 -8.49
CA GLU A 91 1.32 2.95 -9.49
C GLU A 91 0.08 2.11 -9.20
N VAL A 92 -1.10 2.72 -9.33
CA VAL A 92 -2.39 2.05 -9.24
C VAL A 92 -3.19 2.33 -10.51
N SER A 93 -3.52 1.29 -11.24
CA SER A 93 -4.47 1.35 -12.36
C SER A 93 -5.90 1.17 -11.85
N LEU A 94 -6.72 2.21 -11.86
CA LEU A 94 -8.10 2.10 -11.40
C LEU A 94 -8.99 1.49 -12.49
N PRO A 95 -9.81 0.46 -12.19
CA PRO A 95 -10.77 -0.07 -13.15
C PRO A 95 -11.88 0.95 -13.46
N SER A 96 -12.44 0.86 -14.67
CA SER A 96 -13.55 1.70 -15.13
C SER A 96 -14.75 1.57 -14.17
N GLY A 97 -15.19 2.70 -13.60
CA GLY A 97 -16.33 2.73 -12.66
C GLY A 97 -15.94 2.88 -11.18
N VAL A 98 -14.66 2.78 -10.80
CA VAL A 98 -14.20 3.35 -9.53
C VAL A 98 -14.24 4.87 -9.70
N ASP A 99 -14.99 5.57 -8.83
CA ASP A 99 -15.29 7.00 -8.96
C ASP A 99 -13.99 7.80 -9.17
N SER A 100 -13.73 8.11 -10.44
CA SER A 100 -12.47 8.63 -10.93
C SER A 100 -12.51 10.15 -11.07
N ARG A 101 -13.32 10.83 -10.24
CA ARG A 101 -13.28 12.31 -10.06
C ARG A 101 -11.85 12.86 -9.85
N LEU A 102 -10.90 11.96 -9.61
CA LEU A 102 -9.45 12.08 -9.46
C LEU A 102 -8.62 12.29 -10.74
N SER A 103 -9.15 12.11 -11.95
CA SER A 103 -8.32 12.20 -13.18
C SER A 103 -8.07 13.64 -13.69
N LYS A 104 -8.69 14.66 -13.08
CA LYS A 104 -8.57 16.05 -13.52
C LYS A 104 -7.48 16.86 -12.83
N ASP A 105 -7.00 16.42 -11.67
CA ASP A 105 -5.99 17.17 -10.90
C ASP A 105 -4.60 16.58 -11.12
N ARG A 106 -3.96 16.93 -12.24
CA ARG A 106 -2.63 16.44 -12.64
C ARG A 106 -1.52 16.81 -11.64
N ALA A 107 -1.79 17.70 -10.68
CA ALA A 107 -0.85 18.15 -9.67
C ALA A 107 -0.97 17.41 -8.31
N ALA A 108 -2.02 16.61 -8.09
CA ALA A 108 -2.26 15.98 -6.80
C ALA A 108 -1.26 14.85 -6.49
N VAL A 109 -0.65 14.88 -5.31
CA VAL A 109 0.26 13.84 -4.84
C VAL A 109 -0.50 12.87 -3.93
N TYR A 110 -0.65 11.63 -4.39
CA TYR A 110 -1.28 10.56 -3.61
C TYR A 110 -0.24 9.78 -2.81
N VAL A 111 -0.39 9.72 -1.49
CA VAL A 111 0.42 8.91 -0.58
C VAL A 111 -0.38 7.68 -0.15
N ILE A 112 0.18 6.48 -0.32
CA ILE A 112 -0.45 5.23 0.15
C ILE A 112 -0.30 5.17 1.68
N GLU A 113 -1.44 5.08 2.36
CA GLU A 113 -1.51 4.97 3.82
C GLU A 113 -1.76 3.53 4.25
N GLU A 114 -2.62 2.83 3.50
CA GLU A 114 -3.12 1.52 3.91
C GLU A 114 -3.41 0.62 2.71
N LEU A 115 -3.15 -0.68 2.88
CA LEU A 115 -3.64 -1.72 1.97
C LEU A 115 -4.39 -2.79 2.77
N SER A 116 -5.53 -3.19 2.25
CA SER A 116 -6.32 -4.33 2.74
C SER A 116 -6.59 -5.28 1.59
N PHE A 117 -6.33 -6.56 1.80
CA PHE A 117 -6.45 -7.56 0.74
C PHE A 117 -7.70 -8.41 0.94
N ALA A 118 -8.46 -8.58 -0.13
CA ALA A 118 -9.58 -9.51 -0.20
C ALA A 118 -9.13 -10.88 -0.72
N THR A 119 -9.94 -11.91 -0.48
CA THR A 119 -9.64 -13.29 -0.90
C THR A 119 -9.76 -13.54 -2.40
N ASP A 120 -10.33 -12.59 -3.15
CA ASP A 120 -10.66 -12.69 -4.58
C ASP A 120 -9.64 -11.98 -5.49
N ASN A 121 -8.36 -11.94 -5.08
CA ASN A 121 -7.28 -11.27 -5.80
C ASN A 121 -7.51 -9.76 -6.00
N LYS A 122 -8.12 -9.13 -5.00
CA LYS A 122 -8.36 -7.68 -4.98
C LYS A 122 -7.74 -7.01 -3.77
N VAL A 123 -7.51 -5.72 -3.92
CA VAL A 123 -6.95 -4.84 -2.89
C VAL A 123 -7.82 -3.61 -2.75
N THR A 124 -7.95 -3.16 -1.51
CA THR A 124 -8.45 -1.83 -1.17
C THR A 124 -7.25 -0.97 -0.80
N VAL A 125 -7.13 0.20 -1.43
CA VAL A 125 -6.02 1.13 -1.25
C VAL A 125 -6.55 2.38 -0.56
N GLY A 126 -6.07 2.61 0.67
CA GLY A 126 -6.27 3.87 1.39
C GLY A 126 -5.16 4.85 1.00
N VAL A 127 -5.55 6.04 0.55
CA VAL A 127 -4.61 7.09 0.15
C VAL A 127 -4.93 8.41 0.82
N ILE A 128 -3.91 9.24 0.96
CA ILE A 128 -4.06 10.65 1.32
C ILE A 128 -3.68 11.48 0.10
N VAL A 129 -4.57 12.38 -0.29
CA VAL A 129 -4.32 13.39 -1.33
C VAL A 129 -3.63 14.57 -0.65
N ALA A 130 -2.30 14.62 -0.76
CA ALA A 130 -1.51 15.71 -0.18
C ALA A 130 -1.77 17.01 -0.95
N SER A 131 -2.10 18.06 -0.20
CA SER A 131 -2.35 19.43 -0.68
C SER A 131 -1.19 20.36 -0.34
#